data_AF-A0A1G1NVF4-F1
#
_entry.id   AF-A0A1G1NVF4-F1
#
_cell.length_a   1.000
_cell.length_b   1.000
_cell.length_c   1.000
_cell.angle_alpha   90.00
_cell.angle_beta   90.00
_cell.angle_gamma   90.00
#
_symmetry.space_group_name_H-M   'P 1'
#
loop_
_entity.id
_entity.type
_entity.pdbx_description
1 polymer ?
#
loop_
_entity_poly.entity_id
_entity_poly.type
_entity_poly.pdbx_seq_one_letter_code
_entity_poly.pdbx_strand_id
1 'polypeptide(L)'
;MVSLGYVSEQDILAALVIQYHIPYIAVDHYEISREVLDLIPEEFARKYHVIPLDCVNDILSVVMANPADVNVINELKRMTTRRIAPFIATLSEIDNALQRGYQR
;
A
#
# COMPACT_ATOMS: atom_id res chain seq x y z
N MET A 1 -1.47 -7.57 -35.13
CA MET A 1 -2.49 -6.98 -34.26
C MET A 1 -2.25 -7.51 -32.86
N VAL A 2 -1.70 -6.68 -31.97
CA VAL A 2 -1.40 -7.05 -30.58
C VAL A 2 -2.70 -6.88 -29.78
N SER A 3 -3.28 -8.00 -29.37
CA SER A 3 -4.42 -8.01 -28.46
C SER A 3 -3.96 -7.52 -27.09
N LEU A 4 -4.18 -6.24 -26.78
CA LEU A 4 -4.20 -5.75 -25.40
C LEU A 4 -5.39 -6.43 -24.70
N GLY A 5 -5.15 -7.56 -24.08
CA GLY A 5 -6.20 -8.31 -23.38
C GLY A 5 -5.59 -9.04 -22.21
N TYR A 6 -5.85 -8.53 -21.01
CA TYR A 6 -5.55 -9.16 -19.72
C TYR A 6 -4.07 -9.22 -19.35
N VAL A 7 -3.47 -8.07 -19.06
CA VAL A 7 -2.42 -8.09 -18.03
C VAL A 7 -3.16 -8.35 -16.72
N SER A 8 -3.05 -9.57 -16.19
CA SER A 8 -3.61 -9.91 -14.87
C SER A 8 -2.99 -8.98 -13.83
N GLU A 9 -3.72 -8.64 -12.76
CA GLU A 9 -3.18 -7.81 -11.66
C GLU A 9 -1.83 -8.35 -11.17
N GLN A 10 -1.66 -9.68 -11.21
CA GLN A 10 -0.42 -10.41 -10.90
C GLN A 10 0.74 -10.13 -11.88
N ASP A 11 0.50 -10.00 -13.18
CA ASP A 11 1.51 -9.69 -14.20
C ASP A 11 1.99 -8.23 -14.07
N ILE A 12 1.07 -7.30 -13.79
CA ILE A 12 1.42 -5.90 -13.49
C ILE A 12 2.31 -5.85 -12.25
N LEU A 13 1.95 -6.63 -11.23
CA LEU A 13 2.67 -6.73 -9.98
C LEU A 13 4.08 -7.30 -10.16
N ALA A 14 4.22 -8.40 -10.90
CA ALA A 14 5.51 -8.99 -11.21
C ALA A 14 6.43 -7.99 -11.95
N ALA A 15 5.88 -7.24 -12.90
CA ALA A 15 6.62 -6.20 -13.61
C ALA A 15 7.07 -5.06 -12.67
N LEU A 16 6.20 -4.60 -11.76
CA LEU A 16 6.52 -3.55 -10.78
C LEU A 16 7.60 -3.99 -9.78
N VAL A 17 7.54 -5.23 -9.28
CA VAL A 17 8.53 -5.78 -8.35
C VAL A 17 9.92 -5.82 -9.00
N ILE A 18 9.99 -6.26 -10.26
CA ILE A 18 11.25 -6.33 -11.01
C ILE A 18 11.79 -4.92 -11.32
N GLN A 19 10.89 -3.98 -11.64
CA GLN A 19 11.29 -2.65 -12.10
C GLN A 19 11.64 -1.69 -10.96
N TYR A 20 10.99 -1.83 -9.79
CA TYR A 20 11.18 -0.97 -8.63
C TYR A 20 11.90 -1.64 -7.45
N HIS A 21 12.18 -2.94 -7.52
CA HIS A 21 12.75 -3.72 -6.41
C HIS A 21 11.90 -3.67 -5.13
N ILE A 22 10.59 -3.40 -5.26
CA ILE A 22 9.67 -3.31 -4.14
C ILE A 22 8.97 -4.67 -3.99
N PRO A 23 9.00 -5.30 -2.80
CA PRO A 23 8.32 -6.58 -2.58
C PRO A 23 6.79 -6.45 -2.62
N TYR A 24 6.14 -7.46 -3.19
CA TYR A 24 4.70 -7.68 -3.06
C TYR A 24 4.38 -8.28 -1.69
N ILE A 25 3.31 -7.82 -1.07
CA ILE A 25 2.79 -8.40 0.17
C ILE A 25 1.28 -8.57 0.10
N ALA A 26 0.81 -9.73 0.54
CA ALA A 26 -0.61 -10.02 0.64
C ALA A 26 -1.17 -9.41 1.93
N VAL A 27 -1.71 -8.19 1.85
CA VAL A 27 -2.17 -7.42 3.02
C VAL A 27 -3.46 -7.99 3.64
N ASP A 28 -4.22 -8.83 2.91
CA ASP A 28 -5.50 -9.39 3.39
C ASP A 28 -5.37 -10.22 4.69
N HIS A 29 -4.21 -10.82 4.92
CA HIS A 29 -3.94 -11.70 6.07
C HIS A 29 -3.16 -11.01 7.21
N TYR A 30 -2.89 -9.71 7.11
CA TYR A 30 -2.17 -8.98 8.16
C TYR A 30 -3.13 -8.33 9.15
N GLU A 31 -2.92 -8.60 10.44
CA GLU A 31 -3.54 -7.83 11.51
C GLU A 31 -2.73 -6.56 11.76
N ILE A 32 -3.33 -5.42 11.44
CA ILE A 32 -2.70 -4.11 11.58
C ILE A 32 -3.08 -3.53 12.94
N SER A 33 -2.08 -3.13 13.72
CA SER A 33 -2.31 -2.50 15.02
C SER A 33 -3.04 -1.17 14.86
N ARG A 34 -4.02 -0.91 15.74
CA ARG A 34 -4.85 0.31 15.70
C ARG A 34 -4.02 1.59 15.78
N GLU A 35 -2.93 1.57 16.56
CA GLU A 35 -1.98 2.67 16.68
C GLU A 35 -1.28 3.00 15.35
N VAL A 36 -1.13 2.02 14.46
CA VAL A 36 -0.51 2.18 13.13
C VAL A 36 -1.56 2.66 12.12
N LEU A 37 -2.79 2.14 12.19
CA LEU A 37 -3.92 2.61 11.37
C LEU A 37 -4.24 4.08 11.65
N ASP A 38 -4.16 4.54 12.90
CA ASP A 38 -4.44 5.92 13.28
C ASP A 38 -3.41 6.93 12.74
N LEU A 39 -2.22 6.47 12.33
CA LEU A 39 -1.20 7.32 11.71
C LEU A 39 -1.64 7.85 10.35
N ILE A 40 -2.53 7.12 9.66
CA ILE A 40 -3.04 7.49 8.34
C ILE A 40 -4.56 7.63 8.47
N PRO A 41 -5.13 8.83 8.22
CA PRO A 41 -6.58 8.98 8.25
C PRO A 41 -7.23 8.14 7.16
N GLU A 42 -8.35 7.49 7.50
CA GLU A 42 -9.08 6.57 6.60
C GLU A 42 -9.40 7.21 5.24
N GLU A 43 -9.79 8.47 5.25
CA GLU A 43 -10.08 9.27 4.06
C GLU A 43 -8.87 9.36 3.11
N PHE A 44 -7.66 9.52 3.64
CA PHE A 44 -6.43 9.52 2.86
C PHE A 44 -6.10 8.11 2.36
N ALA A 45 -6.22 7.12 3.25
CA ALA A 45 -5.96 5.71 2.99
C ALA A 45 -6.83 5.19 1.82
N ARG A 46 -8.14 5.45 1.85
CA ARG A 46 -9.08 5.12 0.77
C ARG A 46 -8.83 5.92 -0.50
N LYS A 47 -8.59 7.23 -0.40
CA LYS A 47 -8.40 8.10 -1.57
C LYS A 47 -7.21 7.69 -2.43
N TYR A 48 -6.11 7.29 -1.79
CA TYR A 48 -4.88 6.92 -2.47
C TYR A 48 -4.66 5.41 -2.58
N HIS A 49 -5.62 4.60 -2.09
CA HIS A 49 -5.48 3.14 -1.99
C HIS A 49 -4.14 2.76 -1.34
N VAL A 50 -3.95 3.24 -0.12
CA VAL A 50 -2.77 2.99 0.71
C VAL A 50 -3.19 2.51 2.08
N ILE A 51 -2.46 1.58 2.66
CA ILE A 51 -2.74 1.09 4.01
C ILE A 51 -1.43 0.88 4.77
N PRO A 52 -1.32 1.39 6.01
CA PRO A 52 -0.14 1.12 6.83
C PRO A 52 -0.19 -0.32 7.33
N LEU A 53 0.94 -1.03 7.29
CA LEU A 53 1.06 -2.41 7.77
C LEU A 53 1.59 -2.45 9.21
N ASP A 54 2.74 -1.81 9.40
CA ASP A 54 3.45 -1.85 10.68
C ASP A 54 4.44 -0.69 10.77
N CYS A 55 4.79 -0.28 11.98
CA CYS A 55 5.83 0.70 12.21
C CYS A 55 6.92 0.14 13.12
N VAL A 56 8.11 -0.10 12.55
CA VAL A 56 9.27 -0.59 13.29
C VAL A 56 10.31 0.50 13.43
N ASN A 57 10.66 0.85 14.68
CA ASN A 57 11.54 1.96 15.05
C ASN A 57 11.02 3.32 14.56
N ASP A 58 11.31 3.67 13.31
CA ASP A 58 10.97 4.94 12.65
C ASP A 58 10.55 4.71 11.19
N ILE A 59 10.39 3.44 10.80
CA ILE A 59 10.06 3.02 9.45
C ILE A 59 8.62 2.50 9.45
N LEU A 60 7.73 3.26 8.81
CA LEU A 60 6.36 2.88 8.56
C LEU A 60 6.29 2.11 7.23
N SER A 61 5.96 0.83 7.34
CA SER A 61 5.66 -0.03 6.19
C SER A 61 4.27 0.34 5.67
N VAL A 62 4.18 0.75 4.41
CA VAL A 62 2.92 1.14 3.78
C VAL A 62 2.73 0.36 2.50
N VAL A 63 1.58 -0.28 2.37
CA VAL A 63 1.17 -0.98 1.17
C VAL A 63 0.43 0.00 0.26
N MET A 64 0.77 0.01 -1.01
CA MET A 64 0.25 0.96 -2.00
C MET A 64 -0.07 0.21 -3.29
N ALA A 65 -1.20 0.55 -3.92
CA ALA A 65 -1.54 0.01 -5.24
C ALA A 65 -0.57 0.52 -6.33
N ASN A 66 -0.06 1.75 -6.14
CA ASN A 66 0.83 2.40 -7.09
C ASN A 66 2.06 3.00 -6.38
N PRO A 67 3.18 2.28 -6.31
CA PRO A 67 4.41 2.77 -5.68
C PRO A 67 5.14 3.83 -6.52
N ALA A 68 4.76 4.03 -7.79
CA ALA A 68 5.37 5.05 -8.65
C ALA A 68 4.93 6.47 -8.27
N ASP A 69 3.89 6.61 -7.44
CA ASP A 69 3.40 7.89 -6.97
C ASP A 69 4.24 8.43 -5.79
N VAL A 70 5.37 9.03 -6.15
CA VAL A 70 6.31 9.63 -5.18
C VAL A 70 5.65 10.75 -4.37
N ASN A 71 4.59 11.37 -4.89
CA ASN A 71 3.90 12.45 -4.19
C ASN A 71 3.15 11.91 -2.97
N VAL A 72 2.44 10.79 -3.11
CA VAL A 72 1.78 10.11 -1.97
C VAL A 72 2.81 9.66 -0.93
N ILE A 73 3.95 9.11 -1.36
CA ILE A 73 5.03 8.70 -0.45
C ILE A 73 5.55 9.91 0.36
N ASN A 74 5.74 11.07 -0.28
CA ASN A 74 6.19 12.29 0.40
C ASN A 74 5.13 12.84 1.36
N GLU A 75 3.86 12.80 1.00
CA GLU A 75 2.76 13.23 1.87
C GLU A 75 2.66 12.33 3.10
N LEU A 76 2.76 11.01 2.91
CA LEU A 76 2.82 10.04 4.00
C LEU A 76 4.01 10.30 4.93
N LYS A 77 5.20 10.57 4.39
CA LYS A 77 6.38 10.94 5.20
C LYS A 77 6.13 12.20 6.02
N ARG A 78 5.52 13.23 5.43
CA ARG A 78 5.24 14.52 6.10
C ARG A 78 4.20 14.35 7.20
N MET A 79 3.12 13.63 6.91
CA MET A 79 2.01 13.43 7.83
C MET A 79 2.42 12.54 9.01
N THR A 80 3.13 11.44 8.74
CA THR A 80 3.52 10.47 9.78
C THR A 80 4.83 10.83 10.46
N THR A 81 5.59 11.79 9.92
CA THR A 81 6.95 12.18 10.37
C THR A 81 7.90 10.97 10.45
N ARG A 82 7.68 9.94 9.63
CA ARG A 82 8.40 8.67 9.64
C ARG A 82 8.96 8.36 8.26
N ARG A 83 9.95 7.46 8.21
CA ARG A 83 10.43 6.91 6.93
C ARG A 83 9.39 5.94 6.38
N ILE A 84 9.00 6.11 5.12
CA ILE A 84 8.06 5.21 4.47
C ILE A 84 8.81 4.11 3.73
N ALA A 85 8.51 2.86 4.06
CA ALA A 85 8.89 1.68 3.28
C ALA A 85 7.67 1.24 2.44
N PRO A 86 7.65 1.52 1.13
CA PRO A 86 6.53 1.14 0.28
C PRO A 86 6.56 -0.37 0.01
N PHE A 87 5.38 -0.98 -0.01
CA PHE A 87 5.11 -2.35 -0.45
C PHE A 87 4.01 -2.30 -1.49
N ILE A 88 3.99 -3.28 -2.40
CA ILE A 88 2.96 -3.35 -3.44
C ILE A 88 1.92 -4.38 -3.02
N ALA A 89 0.64 -4.09 -3.26
CA ALA A 89 -0.42 -5.09 -3.26
C ALA A 89 -1.46 -4.77 -4.35
N THR A 90 -2.37 -5.70 -4.59
CA THR A 90 -3.48 -5.46 -5.52
C THR A 90 -4.49 -4.47 -4.94
N LEU A 91 -5.23 -3.76 -5.81
CA LEU A 91 -6.29 -2.84 -5.39
C LEU A 91 -7.34 -3.55 -4.53
N SER A 92 -7.73 -4.75 -4.94
CA SER A 92 -8.71 -5.60 -4.25
C SER A 92 -8.25 -5.96 -2.82
N GLU A 93 -6.98 -6.29 -2.64
CA GLU A 93 -6.43 -6.59 -1.31
C GLU A 93 -6.38 -5.35 -0.41
N ILE A 94 -5.98 -4.21 -0.96
CA ILE A 94 -5.90 -2.96 -0.19
C ILE A 94 -7.29 -2.51 0.23
N ASP A 95 -8.28 -2.53 -0.67
CA ASP A 95 -9.65 -2.14 -0.34
C ASP A 95 -10.25 -3.03 0.77
N ASN A 96 -10.03 -4.34 0.67
CA ASN A 96 -10.49 -5.30 1.67
C ASN A 96 -9.77 -5.11 3.02
N ALA A 97 -8.46 -4.84 3.01
CA ALA A 97 -7.71 -4.53 4.23
C ALA A 97 -8.12 -3.18 4.84
N LEU A 98 -8.43 -2.17 4.02
CA LEU A 98 -8.97 -0.89 4.49
C LEU A 98 -10.33 -1.08 5.14
N GLN A 99 -11.18 -1.89 4.52
CA GLN A 99 -12.48 -2.23 5.06
C GLN A 99 -12.36 -2.92 6.41
N ARG A 100 -11.46 -3.90 6.56
CA ARG A 100 -11.25 -4.61 7.83
C ARG A 100 -10.54 -3.77 8.89
N GLY A 101 -9.53 -3.00 8.52
CA GLY A 101 -8.71 -2.20 9.44
C GLY A 101 -9.45 -0.99 10.01
N TYR A 102 -10.25 -0.31 9.18
CA TYR A 102 -11.04 0.84 9.59
C TYR A 102 -12.51 0.49 9.95
N GLN A 103 -12.93 -0.77 9.78
CA GLN A 103 -14.19 -1.24 10.38
C GLN A 103 -14.06 -1.20 11.90
N ARG A 104 -14.93 -0.40 12.51
CA ARG A 104 -14.91 -0.04 13.91
C ARG A 104 -15.63 -1.05 14.79
#